data_AF-A0A3N5MK13-F1
#
_entry.id   AF-A0A3N5MK13-F1
#
_cell.length_a   1.000
_cell.length_b   1.000
_cell.length_c   1.000
_cell.angle_alpha   90.00
_cell.angle_beta   90.00
_cell.angle_gamma   90.00
#
_symmetry.space_group_name_H-M   'P 1'
#
loop_
_entity.id
_entity.type
_entity.pdbx_description
1 polymer ?
#
loop_
_entity_poly.entity_id
_entity_poly.type
_entity_poly.pdbx_seq_one_letter_code
_entity_poly.pdbx_strand_id
1 'polypeptide(L)' 'MVYFHMREFIIYQDDDDNWVAECKELPGYRATGKTRDEALQKIKSALLIYHPCRCED' A
#
# COMPACT_ATOMS: atom_id res chain seq x y z
N MET A 1 8.55 21.37 3.15
CA MET A 1 8.62 20.19 4.04
C MET A 1 7.89 19.05 3.35
N VAL A 2 8.63 18.14 2.72
CA VAL A 2 8.04 16.97 2.06
C VAL A 2 7.60 16.03 3.18
N TYR A 3 6.30 15.97 3.47
CA TYR A 3 5.75 14.97 4.37
C TYR A 3 5.84 13.62 3.65
N PHE A 4 6.95 12.90 3.84
CA PHE A 4 6.97 11.46 3.68
C PHE A 4 6.03 10.91 4.77
N HIS A 5 4.73 10.87 4.46
CA HIS A 5 3.77 10.15 5.29
C HIS A 5 4.27 8.71 5.35
N MET A 6 4.85 8.32 6.50
CA MET A 6 5.12 6.93 6.81
C MET A 6 3.76 6.25 6.91
N ARG A 7 3.28 5.75 5.77
CA ARG A 7 1.99 5.07 5.70
C ARG A 7 2.15 3.73 6.39
N GLU A 8 1.39 3.53 7.45
CA GLU A 8 1.33 2.24 8.13
C GLU A 8 0.52 1.27 7.26
N PHE A 9 1.17 0.18 6.85
CA PHE A 9 0.54 -0.93 6.14
C PHE A 9 0.41 -2.13 7.07
N ILE A 10 -0.78 -2.71 7.11
CA ILE A 10 -1.04 -3.96 7.80
C ILE A 10 -0.88 -5.07 6.78
N ILE A 11 0.05 -6.00 7.03
CA ILE A 11 0.28 -7.15 6.16
C ILE A 11 -0.04 -8.42 6.94
N TYR A 12 -0.88 -9.25 6.35
CA TYR A 12 -1.25 -10.56 6.89
C TYR A 12 -1.44 -11.56 5.75
N GLN A 13 -1.31 -12.84 6.07
CA GLN A 13 -1.57 -13.93 5.15
C GLN A 13 -2.99 -14.43 5.39
N ASP A 14 -3.73 -14.66 4.31
CA ASP A 14 -5.07 -15.22 4.31
C ASP A 14 -5.03 -16.77 4.33
N ASP A 15 -6.19 -17.40 4.56
CA ASP A 15 -6.36 -18.86 4.62
C ASP A 15 -5.98 -19.56 3.30
N ASP A 16 -6.09 -18.84 2.16
CA ASP A 16 -5.71 -19.32 0.83
C ASP A 16 -4.21 -19.10 0.50
N ASP A 17 -3.36 -18.92 1.52
CA ASP A 17 -1.91 -18.62 1.42
C ASP A 17 -1.58 -17.29 0.72
N ASN A 18 -2.59 -16.47 0.43
CA ASN A 18 -2.44 -15.18 -0.24
C ASN A 18 -2.02 -14.07 0.76
N TRP A 19 -1.22 -13.12 0.29
CA TRP A 19 -0.78 -11.98 1.07
C TRP A 19 -1.71 -10.79 0.87
N VAL A 20 -2.28 -10.28 1.98
CA VAL A 20 -3.13 -9.11 2.01
C VAL A 20 -2.36 -7.95 2.65
N ALA A 21 -2.29 -6.83 1.95
CA ALA A 21 -1.71 -5.57 2.42
C ALA A 21 -2.81 -4.51 2.47
N GLU A 22 -3.10 -3.98 3.66
CA GLU A 22 -4.12 -2.96 3.87
C GLU A 22 -3.49 -1.64 4.35
N CYS A 23 -3.99 -0.51 3.83
CA CYS A 23 -3.56 0.81 4.27
C CYS A 23 -4.42 1.28 5.44
N LYS A 24 -3.80 1.56 6.59
CA LYS A 24 -4.52 2.05 7.78
C LYS A 24 -5.10 3.46 7.58
N GLU A 25 -4.52 4.25 6.68
CA GLU A 25 -4.96 5.62 6.39
C GLU A 25 -6.14 5.68 5.40
N LEU A 26 -6.36 4.64 4.61
CA LEU A 26 -7.43 4.56 3.62
C LEU A 26 -8.29 3.34 3.94
N PRO A 27 -9.25 3.46 4.89
CA PRO A 27 -10.14 2.36 5.23
C PRO A 27 -10.90 1.93 3.97
N GLY A 28 -10.63 0.70 3.50
CA GLY A 28 -11.18 0.14 2.28
C GLY A 28 -10.17 -0.06 1.14
N TYR A 29 -8.96 0.49 1.24
CA TYR A 29 -7.90 0.21 0.27
C TYR A 29 -7.00 -0.94 0.74
N ARG A 30 -7.24 -2.12 0.17
CA ARG A 30 -6.43 -3.32 0.38
C ARG A 30 -5.94 -3.89 -0.95
N ALA A 31 -4.70 -4.37 -0.97
CA ALA A 31 -4.09 -5.03 -2.11
C ALA A 31 -3.78 -6.49 -1.74
N THR A 32 -4.07 -7.40 -2.65
CA THR A 32 -3.78 -8.83 -2.47
C THR A 32 -2.77 -9.30 -3.52
N GLY A 33 -1.82 -10.14 -3.12
CA GLY A 33 -0.80 -10.73 -3.97
C GLY A 33 -0.45 -12.15 -3.52
N LYS A 34 0.17 -12.92 -4.42
CA LYS A 34 0.65 -14.27 -4.08
C LYS A 34 1.84 -14.26 -3.13
N THR A 35 2.56 -13.14 -3.07
CA THR A 35 3.70 -12.94 -2.18
C THR A 35 3.59 -11.59 -1.49
N ARG A 36 4.28 -11.47 -0.35
CA ARG A 36 4.35 -10.23 0.44
C ARG A 36 4.81 -9.04 -0.40
N ASP A 37 5.83 -9.24 -1.25
CA ASP A 37 6.38 -8.18 -2.10
C ASP A 37 5.37 -7.74 -3.16
N GLU A 38 4.68 -8.69 -3.78
CA GLU A 38 3.70 -8.40 -4.83
C GLU A 38 2.51 -7.58 -4.28
N ALA A 39 2.01 -7.93 -3.09
CA ALA A 39 0.97 -7.17 -2.39
C ALA A 39 1.45 -5.74 -2.05
N LEU A 40 2.70 -5.62 -1.58
CA LEU A 40 3.35 -4.33 -1.28
C LEU A 40 3.56 -3.46 -2.52
N GLN A 41 3.99 -4.04 -3.64
CA GLN A 41 4.18 -3.29 -4.87
C GLN A 41 2.86 -2.78 -5.43
N LYS A 42 1.79 -3.60 -5.40
CA LYS A 42 0.47 -3.16 -5.84
C LYS A 42 -0.03 -1.96 -5.04
N ILE A 43 0.04 -2.03 -3.71
CA ILE A 43 -0.42 -0.91 -2.87
C ILE A 43 0.46 0.33 -3.04
N LYS A 44 1.79 0.17 -3.13
CA LYS A 44 2.71 1.29 -3.39
C LYS A 44 2.45 1.97 -4.74
N SER A 45 2.32 1.20 -5.82
CA SER A 45 2.04 1.74 -7.16
C SER A 45 0.70 2.46 -7.20
N ALA A 46 -0.33 1.93 -6.56
CA ALA A 46 -1.63 2.60 -6.49
C ALA A 46 -1.59 3.90 -5.68
N LEU A 47 -0.84 3.93 -4.58
CA LEU A 47 -0.68 5.14 -3.78
C LEU A 47 0.15 6.21 -4.49
N LEU A 48 1.11 5.79 -5.33
CA LEU A 48 1.87 6.69 -6.20
C LEU A 48 0.96 7.35 -7.25
N ILE A 49 -0.04 6.63 -7.75
CA ILE A 49 -1.04 7.18 -8.68
C ILE A 49 -2.00 8.13 -7.95
N TYR A 50 -2.43 7.79 -6.74
CA TYR A 50 -3.45 8.55 -6.00
C TYR A 50 -2.89 9.82 -5.34
N HIS A 51 -1.62 9.78 -4.96
CA HIS A 51 -0.86 10.92 -4.49
C HIS A 51 0.36 11.01 -5.40
N PRO A 52 0.23 11.58 -6.61
CA PRO A 52 1.43 12.00 -7.31
C PRO A 52 2.10 12.96 -6.35
N CYS A 53 3.29 12.60 -5.88
CA CYS A 53 4.11 13.45 -5.07
C CYS A 53 4.11 14.82 -5.74
N ARG A 54 3.41 15.80 -5.16
CA ARG A 54 3.38 17.15 -5.70
C ARG A 54 4.70 17.76 -5.26
N CYS A 55 5.76 17.42 -5.99
CA CYS A 55 6.93 18.29 -6.10
C CYS A 55 6.45 19.53 -6.85
N GLU A 56 5.94 20.52 -6.12
CA GLU A 56 5.94 21.88 -6.63
C GLU A 56 7.30 22.47 -6.23
N ASP A 57 8.02 22.97 -7.23
CA ASP A 57 9.38 23.56 -7.19
C ASP A 57 9.47 24.76 -6.24
#